data_AF-A0A0F9Q2G5-F1
#
_entry.id   AF-A0A0F9Q2G5-F1
#
_cell.length_a   1.000
_cell.length_b   1.000
_cell.length_c   1.000
_cell.angle_alpha   90.00
_cell.angle_beta   90.00
_cell.angle_gamma   90.00
#
_symmetry.space_group_name_H-M   'P 1'
#
loop_
_entity.id
_entity.type
_entity.pdbx_description
1 polymer ?
#
loop_
_entity_poly.entity_id
_entity_poly.type
_entity_poly.pdbx_seq_one_letter_code
_entity_poly.pdbx_strand_id
1 'polypeptide(L)'
;MYRHFIKRICDFIAALSILMLISPIFTLVAITLWFANQGSIFFIQRRPGKGEQIFKILKFKTMNDKKDANNELLPDADRITKVGQFVRKTSLDELPQLLNVLIGDMSLIGPRPLLIRYLPLYSEHQRRS
;
A
#
# COMPACT_ATOMS: atom_id res chain seq x y z
N MET A 1 -5.60 5.25 26.82
CA MET A 1 -6.86 5.70 26.17
C MET A 1 -6.68 7.04 25.44
N TYR A 2 -6.27 8.11 26.14
CA TYR A 2 -6.05 9.46 25.56
C TYR A 2 -5.02 9.48 24.41
N ARG A 3 -3.91 8.77 24.58
CA ARG A 3 -2.84 8.65 23.56
C ARG A 3 -3.33 8.03 22.25
N HIS A 4 -4.31 7.14 22.28
CA HIS A 4 -4.84 6.50 21.06
C HIS A 4 -5.86 7.39 20.34
N PHE A 5 -6.69 8.12 21.08
CA PHE A 5 -7.70 9.00 20.49
C PHE A 5 -7.06 10.23 19.84
N ILE A 6 -6.14 10.90 20.54
CA ILE A 6 -5.39 12.03 19.98
C ILE A 6 -4.54 11.57 18.80
N LYS A 7 -3.81 10.45 18.94
CA LYS A 7 -3.02 9.91 17.83
C LYS A 7 -3.88 9.63 16.60
N ARG A 8 -5.07 9.05 16.78
CA ARG A 8 -6.00 8.76 15.68
C ARG A 8 -6.44 10.03 14.96
N ILE A 9 -6.80 11.07 15.70
CA ILE A 9 -7.21 12.37 15.13
C ILE A 9 -6.03 13.03 14.41
N CYS A 10 -4.85 13.06 15.03
CA CYS A 10 -3.65 13.60 14.40
C CYS A 10 -3.28 12.86 13.12
N ASP A 11 -3.30 11.52 13.14
CA ASP A 11 -3.02 10.69 11.97
C ASP A 11 -4.04 10.95 10.85
N PHE A 12 -5.32 11.10 11.20
CA PHE A 12 -6.38 11.40 10.23
C PHE A 12 -6.20 12.79 9.60
N ILE A 13 -6.02 13.83 10.41
CA ILE A 13 -5.83 15.21 9.92
C ILE A 13 -4.57 15.28 9.05
N ALA A 14 -3.45 14.73 9.52
CA ALA A 14 -2.20 14.75 8.77
C ALA A 14 -2.31 13.97 7.46
N ALA A 15 -2.92 12.77 7.47
CA ALA A 15 -3.11 11.99 6.24
C ALA A 15 -4.02 12.71 5.25
N LEU A 16 -5.07 13.38 5.73
CA LEU A 16 -5.99 14.15 4.89
C LEU A 16 -5.29 15.36 4.28
N SER A 17 -4.53 16.12 5.07
CA SER A 17 -3.75 17.26 4.59
C SER A 17 -2.69 16.85 3.57
N ILE A 18 -1.96 15.76 3.83
CA ILE A 18 -0.98 15.21 2.88
C ILE A 18 -1.70 14.80 1.59
N LEU A 19 -2.80 14.05 1.68
CA LEU A 19 -3.55 13.58 0.51
C LEU A 19 -4.05 14.75 -0.35
N MET A 20 -4.53 15.82 0.29
CA MET A 20 -4.99 17.03 -0.41
C MET A 20 -3.84 17.73 -1.13
N LEU A 21 -2.68 17.86 -0.48
CA LEU A 21 -1.48 18.48 -1.06
C LEU A 21 -0.93 17.67 -2.24
N ILE A 22 -0.88 16.34 -2.12
CA ILE A 22 -0.34 15.46 -3.17
C ILE A 22 -1.38 15.08 -4.23
N SER A 23 -2.64 15.50 -4.09
CA SER A 23 -3.74 15.11 -4.97
C SER A 23 -3.45 15.27 -6.48
N PRO A 24 -2.71 16.30 -6.95
CA PRO A 24 -2.38 16.41 -8.37
C PRO A 24 -1.45 15.28 -8.82
N ILE A 25 -0.43 14.97 -8.01
CA ILE A 25 0.54 13.91 -8.26
C ILE A 25 -0.13 12.54 -8.17
N PHE A 26 -0.97 12.33 -7.16
CA PHE A 26 -1.73 11.10 -6.97
C PHE A 26 -2.59 10.79 -8.21
N THR A 27 -3.30 11.79 -8.72
CA THR A 27 -4.16 11.66 -9.90
C THR A 27 -3.34 11.39 -11.17
N LEU A 28 -2.23 12.11 -11.36
CA LEU A 28 -1.34 11.90 -12.50
C LEU A 28 -0.74 10.48 -12.52
N VAL A 29 -0.27 10.00 -11.37
CA VAL A 29 0.24 8.62 -11.22
C VAL A 29 -0.88 7.61 -11.47
N ALA A 30 -2.08 7.84 -10.94
CA ALA A 30 -3.22 6.95 -11.17
C ALA A 30 -3.58 6.83 -12.66
N ILE A 31 -3.62 7.95 -13.40
CA ILE A 31 -3.91 7.97 -14.83
C ILE A 31 -2.82 7.24 -15.63
N THR A 32 -1.55 7.56 -15.39
CA THR A 32 -0.43 6.93 -16.11
C THR A 32 -0.37 5.41 -15.88
N LEU A 33 -0.67 4.95 -14.67
CA LEU A 33 -0.78 3.52 -14.35
C LEU A 33 -2.04 2.86 -14.92
N TRP A 34 -3.15 3.59 -15.01
CA TRP A 34 -4.37 3.10 -15.65
C TRP A 34 -4.09 2.68 -17.10
N PHE A 35 -3.41 3.53 -17.87
CA PHE A 35 -2.99 3.20 -19.23
C PHE A 35 -1.96 2.06 -19.26
N ALA A 36 -0.97 2.08 -18.35
CA ALA A 36 0.09 1.07 -18.31
C ALA A 36 -0.40 -0.34 -17.93
N ASN A 37 -1.46 -0.45 -17.13
CA ASN A 37 -1.97 -1.71 -16.58
C ASN A 37 -3.39 -2.07 -17.07
N GLN A 38 -3.80 -1.58 -18.23
CA GLN A 38 -5.08 -1.93 -18.87
C GLN A 38 -6.30 -1.71 -17.94
N GLY A 39 -6.31 -0.59 -17.24
CA GLY A 39 -7.43 -0.17 -16.39
C GLY A 39 -7.30 -0.50 -14.90
N SER A 40 -6.31 -1.30 -14.51
CA SER A 40 -6.11 -1.68 -13.10
C SER A 40 -5.11 -0.74 -12.40
N ILE A 41 -5.63 0.15 -11.55
CA ILE A 41 -4.81 1.17 -10.86
C ILE A 41 -4.30 0.68 -9.50
N PHE A 42 -5.14 -0.02 -8.75
CA PHE A 42 -4.84 -0.40 -7.37
C PHE A 42 -4.47 -1.88 -7.25
N PHE A 43 -3.50 -2.14 -6.38
CA PHE A 43 -3.12 -3.46 -5.92
C PHE A 43 -3.44 -3.56 -4.42
N ILE A 44 -4.16 -4.60 -4.04
CA ILE A 44 -4.58 -4.84 -2.66
C ILE A 44 -3.85 -6.06 -2.13
N GLN A 45 -3.24 -5.93 -0.96
CA GLN A 45 -2.55 -7.04 -0.29
C GLN A 45 -3.06 -7.21 1.13
N ARG A 46 -3.16 -8.46 1.61
CA ARG A 46 -3.52 -8.75 2.99
C ARG A 46 -2.31 -8.63 3.90
N ARG A 47 -2.45 -7.93 5.02
CA ARG A 47 -1.40 -7.71 6.00
C ARG A 47 -1.95 -7.82 7.43
N PRO A 48 -1.15 -8.31 8.40
CA PRO A 48 -1.51 -8.24 9.80
C PRO A 48 -1.37 -6.80 10.32
N GLY A 49 -2.40 -6.35 11.02
CA GLY A 49 -2.46 -5.08 11.73
C GLY A 49 -2.41 -5.28 13.24
N LYS A 50 -2.94 -4.29 13.97
CA LYS A 50 -2.95 -4.30 15.44
C LYS A 50 -3.70 -5.52 15.98
N GLY A 51 -3.08 -6.24 16.91
CA GLY A 51 -3.68 -7.45 17.49
C GLY A 51 -3.87 -8.58 16.46
N GLU A 52 -2.98 -8.64 15.47
CA GLU A 52 -2.98 -9.65 14.40
C GLU A 52 -4.21 -9.63 13.49
N GLN A 53 -5.05 -8.59 13.59
CA GLN A 53 -6.21 -8.43 12.72
C GLN A 53 -5.76 -8.16 11.29
N ILE A 54 -6.23 -8.99 10.36
CA ILE A 54 -5.85 -8.86 8.95
C ILE A 54 -6.62 -7.69 8.32
N PHE A 55 -5.88 -6.77 7.72
CA PHE A 55 -6.44 -5.68 6.91
C PHE A 55 -5.91 -5.72 5.48
N LYS A 56 -6.52 -4.91 4.62
CA LYS A 56 -6.18 -4.80 3.20
C LYS A 56 -5.34 -3.54 2.98
N ILE A 57 -4.03 -3.70 2.77
CA ILE A 57 -3.17 -2.57 2.40
C ILE A 57 -3.38 -2.23 0.93
N LEU A 58 -3.58 -0.94 0.65
CA LEU A 58 -3.78 -0.41 -0.69
C LEU A 58 -2.45 0.16 -1.23
N LYS A 59 -2.11 -0.21 -2.46
CA LYS A 59 -0.94 0.30 -3.19
C LYS A 59 -1.32 0.62 -4.63
N PHE A 60 -0.51 1.40 -5.31
CA PHE A 60 -0.62 1.47 -6.76
C PHE A 60 -0.08 0.19 -7.39
N LYS A 61 -0.81 -0.31 -8.39
CA LYS A 61 -0.39 -1.43 -9.21
C LYS A 61 0.72 -0.97 -10.14
N THR A 62 1.89 -1.55 -10.01
CA THR A 62 3.09 -1.17 -10.78
C THR A 62 3.52 -2.25 -11.78
N MET A 63 2.79 -3.37 -11.82
CA MET A 63 3.02 -4.49 -12.71
C MET A 63 1.76 -4.80 -13.49
N ASN A 64 1.92 -5.11 -14.77
CA ASN A 64 0.84 -5.56 -15.63
C ASN A 64 0.49 -7.04 -15.35
N ASP A 65 -0.60 -7.53 -15.95
CA ASP A 65 -1.02 -8.93 -15.84
C ASP A 65 -0.72 -9.73 -17.12
N LYS A 66 0.37 -9.38 -17.81
CA LYS A 66 0.78 -10.13 -19.01
C LYS A 66 1.06 -11.59 -18.65
N LYS A 67 0.60 -12.47 -19.53
CA LYS A 67 0.73 -13.92 -19.41
C LYS A 67 1.45 -14.48 -20.63
N ASP A 68 2.03 -15.65 -20.46
CA ASP A 68 2.63 -16.42 -21.53
C ASP A 68 1.57 -17.20 -22.35
N ALA A 69 2.04 -18.03 -23.29
CA ALA A 69 1.18 -18.88 -24.11
C ALA A 69 0.43 -19.96 -23.30
N ASN A 70 0.94 -20.32 -22.12
CA ASN A 70 0.34 -21.28 -21.20
C ASN A 70 -0.66 -20.62 -20.22
N ASN A 71 -0.93 -19.31 -20.40
CA ASN A 71 -1.80 -18.52 -19.53
C ASN A 71 -1.25 -18.34 -18.10
N GLU A 72 0.05 -18.55 -17.91
CA GLU A 72 0.79 -18.30 -16.68
C GLU A 72 1.32 -16.86 -16.66
N LEU A 73 1.38 -16.24 -15.48
CA LEU A 73 1.91 -14.89 -15.37
C LEU A 73 3.40 -14.87 -15.75
N LEU A 74 3.77 -13.91 -16.59
CA LEU A 74 5.18 -13.71 -16.95
C LEU A 74 6.04 -13.39 -15.70
N PRO A 75 7.36 -13.58 -15.79
CA PRO A 75 8.29 -13.14 -14.75
C PRO A 75 8.13 -11.65 -14.43
N ASP A 76 8.43 -11.27 -13.19
CA ASP A 76 8.28 -9.89 -12.71
C ASP A 76 9.01 -8.87 -13.60
N ALA A 77 10.18 -9.23 -14.13
CA ALA A 77 11.00 -8.38 -15.01
C ALA A 77 10.25 -7.96 -16.28
N ASP A 78 9.43 -8.85 -16.84
CA ASP A 78 8.68 -8.62 -18.09
C ASP A 78 7.33 -7.92 -17.84
N ARG A 79 6.90 -7.88 -16.58
CA ARG A 79 5.63 -7.30 -16.14
C ARG A 79 5.74 -5.88 -15.59
N ILE A 80 6.94 -5.44 -15.22
CA ILE A 80 7.18 -4.07 -14.75
C ILE A 80 7.27 -3.13 -15.95
N THR A 81 6.44 -2.09 -15.98
CA THR A 81 6.50 -1.04 -17.01
C THR A 81 7.51 0.03 -16.61
N LYS A 82 7.98 0.86 -17.56
CA LYS A 82 8.86 2.01 -17.25
C LYS A 82 8.22 2.96 -16.21
N VAL A 83 6.90 3.20 -16.35
CA VAL A 83 6.13 3.99 -15.38
C VAL A 83 6.08 3.27 -14.03
N GLY A 84 5.77 1.98 -13.99
CA GLY A 84 5.76 1.18 -12.77
C GLY A 84 7.11 1.18 -12.05
N GLN A 85 8.22 1.11 -12.79
CA GLN A 85 9.57 1.19 -12.26
C GLN A 85 9.85 2.57 -11.64
N PHE A 86 9.45 3.66 -12.30
CA PHE A 86 9.57 5.02 -11.76
C PHE A 86 8.77 5.20 -10.47
N VAL A 87 7.51 4.74 -10.46
CA VAL A 87 6.61 4.82 -9.31
C VAL A 87 7.19 4.06 -8.11
N ARG A 88 7.81 2.89 -8.33
CA ARG A 88 8.52 2.14 -7.27
C ARG A 88 9.77 2.85 -6.77
N LYS A 89 10.59 3.39 -7.69
CA LYS A 89 11.84 4.08 -7.34
C LYS A 89 11.60 5.32 -6.48
N THR A 90 10.46 5.96 -6.69
CA THR A 90 10.03 7.17 -5.96
C THR A 90 9.13 6.86 -4.76
N SER A 91 8.87 5.58 -4.46
CA SER A 91 7.93 5.12 -3.42
C SER A 91 6.51 5.68 -3.56
N LEU A 92 6.16 6.17 -4.75
CA LEU A 92 4.82 6.67 -5.04
C LEU A 92 3.78 5.54 -4.99
N ASP A 93 4.20 4.27 -5.12
CA ASP A 93 3.32 3.11 -5.01
C ASP A 93 2.65 2.99 -3.64
N GLU A 94 3.22 3.61 -2.61
CA GLU A 94 2.74 3.56 -1.24
C GLU A 94 1.76 4.68 -0.89
N LEU A 95 1.59 5.70 -1.75
CA LEU A 95 0.65 6.82 -1.49
C LEU A 95 -0.79 6.37 -1.19
N PRO A 96 -1.36 5.33 -1.84
CA PRO A 96 -2.70 4.87 -1.51
C PRO A 96 -2.85 4.36 -0.07
N GLN A 97 -1.77 4.06 0.65
CA GLN A 97 -1.81 3.71 2.07
C GLN A 97 -2.30 4.86 2.95
N LEU A 98 -2.22 6.12 2.49
CA LEU A 98 -2.86 7.24 3.18
C LEU A 98 -4.36 7.03 3.34
N LEU A 99 -5.02 6.36 2.39
CA LEU A 99 -6.44 5.98 2.52
C LEU A 99 -6.65 4.94 3.63
N ASN A 100 -5.72 3.99 3.81
CA ASN A 100 -5.76 3.07 4.95
C ASN A 100 -5.61 3.81 6.29
N VAL A 101 -4.80 4.86 6.33
CA VAL A 101 -4.73 5.73 7.51
C VAL A 101 -6.06 6.44 7.72
N LEU A 102 -6.68 7.02 6.69
CA LEU A 102 -7.97 7.70 6.84
C LEU A 102 -9.07 6.76 7.34
N ILE A 103 -9.13 5.54 6.81
CA ILE A 103 -10.12 4.51 7.21
C ILE A 103 -9.83 3.98 8.63
N GLY A 104 -8.56 3.97 9.04
CA GLY A 104 -8.14 3.57 10.40
C GLY A 104 -7.52 2.20 10.50
N ASP A 105 -7.24 1.56 9.36
CA ASP A 105 -6.48 0.31 9.29
C ASP A 105 -5.01 0.51 9.66
N MET A 106 -4.48 1.72 9.41
CA MET A 106 -3.08 2.08 9.61
C MET A 106 -2.91 3.39 10.37
N SER A 107 -1.70 3.62 10.87
CA SER A 107 -1.25 4.88 11.46
C SER A 107 -0.08 5.42 10.63
N LEU A 108 0.08 6.76 10.56
CA LEU A 108 1.23 7.36 9.88
C LEU A 108 2.57 6.96 10.53
N ILE A 109 2.55 6.76 11.86
CA ILE A 109 3.72 6.38 12.64
C ILE A 109 3.40 5.09 13.39
N GLY A 110 4.01 3.98 12.98
CA GLY A 110 3.83 2.64 13.54
C GLY A 110 4.74 1.60 12.87
N PRO A 111 4.73 0.34 13.34
CA PRO A 111 5.50 -0.74 12.74
C PRO A 111 5.02 -1.02 11.30
N ARG A 112 5.97 -1.33 10.39
CA ARG A 112 5.63 -1.66 9.01
C ARG A 112 4.92 -3.02 8.97
N PRO A 113 3.71 -3.11 8.42
CA PRO A 113 2.96 -4.37 8.37
C PRO A 113 3.64 -5.38 7.44
N LEU A 114 4.23 -6.45 8.01
CA LEU A 114 4.92 -7.50 7.26
C LEU A 114 3.93 -8.50 6.64
N LEU A 115 4.42 -9.46 5.87
CA LEU A 115 3.57 -10.48 5.26
C LEU A 115 3.04 -11.46 6.31
N ILE A 116 1.81 -11.94 6.13
CA ILE A 116 1.14 -12.89 7.03
C ILE A 116 2.02 -14.13 7.31
N ARG A 117 2.77 -14.60 6.31
CA ARG A 117 3.70 -15.74 6.44
C ARG A 117 4.79 -15.57 7.51
N TYR A 118 5.05 -14.34 7.95
CA TYR A 118 6.04 -14.07 8.99
C TYR A 118 5.46 -14.13 10.41
N LEU A 119 4.13 -14.13 10.58
CA LEU A 119 3.50 -14.24 11.90
C LEU A 119 3.98 -15.46 12.71
N PRO A 120 4.09 -16.68 12.14
CA PRO A 120 4.55 -17.84 12.89
C PRO A 120 6.02 -17.74 13.35
N LEU A 121 6.80 -16.85 12.75
CA LEU A 121 8.22 -16.66 13.08
C LEU A 121 8.42 -15.64 14.22
N TYR A 122 7.37 -14.95 14.64
CA TYR A 122 7.47 -13.95 15.70
C TYR A 122 7.50 -14.58 17.08
N SER A 123 8.51 -14.17 17.85
CA SER A 123 8.53 -14.37 19.30
C SER A 123 7.36 -13.65 19.98
N GLU A 124 6.97 -14.09 21.17
CA GLU A 124 5.93 -13.45 21.99
C GLU A 124 6.19 -11.96 22.23
N HIS A 125 7.46 -11.54 22.25
CA HIS A 125 7.84 -10.13 22.38
C HIS A 125 7.56 -9.34 21.09
N GLN A 126 7.89 -9.92 19.93
CA GLN A 126 7.66 -9.30 18.62
C GLN A 126 6.16 -9.20 18.27
N ARG A 127 5.31 -10.11 18.77
CA ARG A 127 3.86 -10.05 18.56
C ARG A 127 3.15 -8.91 19.31
N ARG A 128 3.79 -8.37 20.35
CA ARG A 128 3.22 -7.27 21.17
C ARG A 128 3.48 -5.87 20.59
N SER A 129 4.22 -5.78 19.48
CA SER A 129 4.67 -4.53 18.85
C SER A 129 3.64 -3.91 17.90
#